data_AF-A0AAF3EIM6-F1
#
_entry.id   AF-A0AAF3EIM6-F1
#
_cell.length_a   1.000
_cell.length_b   1.000
_cell.length_c   1.000
_cell.angle_alpha   90.00
_cell.angle_beta   90.00
_cell.angle_gamma   90.00
#
_symmetry.space_group_name_H-M   'P 1'
#
loop_
_entity.id
_entity.type
_entity.pdbx_description
1 polymer ?
#
loop_
_entity_poly.entity_id
_entity_poly.type
_entity_poly.pdbx_seq_one_letter_code
_entity_poly.pdbx_strand_id
1 'polypeptide(L)'
;MLNFSTLIVIVLIEFVFLSAATSDPNLCDKKGTIQCELHETCCPGKGGTFKCCPYFRGNCCGESSGMCCPPGFRCIDGGNCRRLNITG
;
A
#
# COMPACT_ATOMS: atom_id res chain seq x y z
N MET A 1 -5.54 38.35 -28.44
CA MET A 1 -6.97 38.08 -28.21
C MET A 1 -7.10 36.58 -28.05
N LEU A 2 -7.18 36.08 -26.81
CA LEU A 2 -7.36 34.64 -26.57
C LEU A 2 -8.73 34.25 -27.14
N ASN A 3 -8.74 33.34 -28.11
CA ASN A 3 -9.98 32.87 -28.74
C ASN A 3 -10.75 31.99 -27.77
N PHE A 4 -12.08 31.96 -27.89
CA PHE A 4 -12.95 31.14 -27.04
C PHE A 4 -12.54 29.66 -27.08
N SER A 5 -12.16 29.16 -28.25
CA SER A 5 -11.63 27.80 -28.43
C SER A 5 -10.30 27.59 -27.68
N THR A 6 -9.44 28.61 -27.60
CA THR A 6 -8.18 28.53 -26.86
C THR A 6 -8.43 28.45 -25.35
N LEU A 7 -9.44 29.17 -24.84
CA LEU A 7 -9.86 29.09 -23.44
C LEU A 7 -10.36 27.70 -23.06
N ILE A 8 -11.21 27.09 -23.90
CA ILE A 8 -11.76 25.75 -23.66
C ILE A 8 -10.63 24.72 -23.56
N VAL A 9 -9.67 24.79 -24.49
CA VAL A 9 -8.52 23.86 -24.49
C VAL A 9 -7.69 23.99 -23.21
N ILE A 10 -7.44 25.21 -22.73
CA ILE A 10 -6.68 25.44 -21.49
C ILE A 10 -7.43 24.86 -20.27
N VAL A 11 -8.75 25.10 -20.18
CA VAL A 11 -9.58 24.57 -19.08
C VAL A 11 -9.58 23.04 -19.07
N LEU A 12 -9.70 22.40 -20.25
CA LEU A 12 -9.64 20.95 -20.36
C LEU A 12 -8.26 20.41 -19.94
N ILE A 13 -7.18 21.07 -20.34
CA ILE A 13 -5.82 20.67 -20.00
C ILE A 13 -5.57 20.78 -18.48
N GLU A 14 -5.95 21.89 -17.84
CA GLU A 14 -5.88 22.06 -16.38
C GLU A 14 -6.66 20.97 -15.63
N PHE A 15 -7.85 20.62 -16.13
CA PHE A 15 -8.70 19.57 -15.56
C PHE A 15 -8.09 18.16 -15.70
N VAL A 16 -7.41 17.91 -16.83
CA VAL A 16 -6.66 16.67 -17.06
C VAL A 16 -5.44 16.60 -16.13
N PHE A 17 -4.70 17.69 -15.95
CA PHE A 17 -3.57 17.73 -15.02
C PHE A 17 -4.00 17.53 -13.56
N LEU A 18 -5.14 18.08 -13.16
CA LEU A 18 -5.69 17.91 -11.81
C LEU A 18 -6.10 16.46 -11.52
N SER A 19 -6.52 15.71 -12.53
CA SER A 19 -6.93 14.30 -12.40
C SER A 19 -5.77 13.29 -12.48
N ALA A 20 -4.63 13.67 -13.06
CA ALA A 20 -3.45 12.81 -13.18
C ALA A 20 -2.66 12.61 -11.87
N ALA A 21 -2.96 13.36 -10.80
CA ALA A 21 -2.21 13.35 -9.54
C ALA A 21 -2.61 12.21 -8.56
N THR A 22 -3.50 11.31 -8.94
CA THR A 22 -4.01 10.28 -8.02
C THR A 22 -3.91 8.88 -8.62
N SER A 23 -2.76 8.24 -8.41
CA SER A 23 -2.62 6.79 -8.19
C SER A 23 -1.16 6.39 -8.35
N ASP A 24 -0.32 6.74 -7.36
CA ASP A 24 0.95 6.04 -7.21
C ASP A 24 0.65 4.55 -6.93
N PRO A 25 1.09 3.61 -7.79
CA PRO A 25 0.74 2.19 -7.68
C PRO A 25 1.35 1.48 -6.46
N ASN A 26 2.16 2.18 -5.67
CA ASN A 26 2.89 1.66 -4.52
C ASN A 26 2.25 2.05 -3.16
N LEU A 27 1.03 2.60 -3.19
CA LEU A 27 0.31 3.06 -2.00
C LEU A 27 -0.46 1.91 -1.35
N CYS A 28 -0.20 1.70 -0.07
CA CYS A 28 -0.80 0.63 0.74
C CYS A 28 -2.22 0.92 1.22
N ASP A 29 -2.56 2.21 1.35
CA ASP A 29 -3.86 2.65 1.82
C ASP A 29 -4.61 3.38 0.70
N LYS A 30 -5.94 3.34 0.74
CA LYS A 30 -6.80 4.06 -0.22
C LYS A 30 -6.59 5.57 -0.16
N LYS A 31 -6.13 6.12 0.97
CA LYS A 31 -5.80 7.55 1.16
C LYS A 31 -4.41 7.90 0.64
N GLY A 32 -3.58 6.90 0.33
CA GLY A 32 -2.29 7.10 -0.29
C GLY A 32 -1.19 7.66 0.61
N THR A 33 -1.34 7.55 1.92
CA THR A 33 -0.40 8.14 2.90
C THR A 33 0.80 7.25 3.20
N ILE A 34 0.75 5.97 2.86
CA ILE A 34 1.80 5.00 3.16
C ILE A 34 2.19 4.31 1.86
N GLN A 35 3.48 4.42 1.53
CA GLN A 35 4.10 3.81 0.37
C GLN A 35 5.17 2.84 0.87
N CYS A 36 5.11 1.59 0.42
CA CYS A 36 6.16 0.60 0.68
C CYS A 36 7.02 0.39 -0.57
N GLU A 37 8.24 -0.09 -0.38
CA GLU A 37 9.11 -0.45 -1.50
C GLU A 37 8.63 -1.73 -2.21
N LEU A 38 9.14 -1.97 -3.42
CA LEU A 38 8.78 -3.11 -4.27
C LEU A 38 8.98 -4.49 -3.61
N HIS A 39 9.91 -4.59 -2.66
CA HIS A 39 10.22 -5.84 -1.94
C HIS A 39 9.54 -5.93 -0.57
N GLU A 40 8.69 -4.97 -0.24
CA GLU A 40 7.95 -4.93 1.00
C GLU A 40 6.50 -5.33 0.79
N THR A 41 5.85 -5.74 1.88
CA THR A 41 4.43 -6.10 1.86
C THR A 41 3.63 -5.10 2.71
N CYS A 42 2.59 -4.51 2.12
CA CYS A 42 1.65 -3.67 2.84
C CYS A 42 0.81 -4.51 3.80
N CYS A 43 0.90 -4.25 5.11
CA CYS A 43 0.07 -4.93 6.10
C CYS A 43 -0.79 -3.96 6.90
N PRO A 44 -2.05 -4.33 7.21
CA PRO A 44 -2.88 -3.55 8.11
C PRO A 44 -2.29 -3.55 9.53
N GLY A 45 -2.23 -2.37 10.13
CA GLY A 45 -1.87 -2.11 11.51
C GLY A 45 -3.11 -1.87 12.38
N LYS A 46 -2.86 -1.55 13.65
CA LYS A 46 -3.89 -1.23 14.65
C LYS A 46 -4.61 0.07 14.28
N GLY A 47 -5.94 0.06 14.37
CA GLY A 47 -6.74 1.30 14.28
C GLY A 47 -6.85 1.86 12.87
N GLY A 48 -6.80 1.01 11.84
CA GLY A 48 -6.95 1.42 10.43
C GLY A 48 -5.69 2.04 9.82
N THR A 49 -4.53 1.92 10.47
CA THR A 49 -3.24 2.30 9.89
C THR A 49 -2.68 1.18 9.03
N PHE A 50 -1.74 1.50 8.14
CA PHE A 50 -0.95 0.51 7.38
C PHE A 50 0.51 0.58 7.81
N LYS A 51 1.27 -0.47 7.52
CA LYS A 51 2.70 -0.57 7.82
C LYS A 51 3.39 -1.42 6.76
N CYS A 52 4.64 -1.07 6.48
CA CYS A 52 5.48 -1.82 5.55
C CYS A 52 6.18 -2.96 6.29
N CYS A 53 6.01 -4.18 5.77
CA CYS A 53 6.76 -5.34 6.23
C CYS A 53 8.00 -5.52 5.35
N PRO A 54 9.19 -5.71 5.93
CA PRO A 54 10.45 -5.83 5.19
C PRO A 54 10.57 -7.15 4.41
N TYR A 55 9.57 -8.04 4.52
CA TYR A 55 9.56 -9.32 3.86
C TYR A 55 8.72 -9.26 2.58
N PHE A 56 9.31 -9.71 1.48
CA PHE A 56 8.59 -9.96 0.25
C PHE A 56 7.62 -11.13 0.45
N ARG A 57 6.33 -10.91 0.16
CA ARG A 57 5.25 -11.89 0.41
C ARG A 57 5.20 -12.37 1.87
N GLY A 58 5.48 -11.46 2.80
CA GLY A 58 5.31 -11.72 4.23
C GLY A 58 3.84 -11.94 4.60
N ASN A 59 3.61 -12.68 5.68
CA ASN A 59 2.27 -12.86 6.23
C ASN A 59 1.99 -11.77 7.28
N CYS A 60 0.89 -11.06 7.12
CA CYS A 60 0.44 -10.05 8.08
C CYS A 60 -0.16 -10.73 9.32
N CYS A 61 0.45 -10.56 10.49
CA CYS A 61 -0.19 -10.91 11.76
C CYS A 61 -1.08 -9.76 12.20
N GLY A 62 -2.26 -10.07 12.74
CA GLY A 62 -3.35 -9.14 13.02
C GLY A 62 -2.98 -7.87 13.79
N GLU A 63 -3.94 -6.95 13.86
CA GLU A 63 -3.79 -5.55 14.29
C GLU A 63 -2.90 -5.32 15.51
N SER A 64 -2.88 -6.26 16.47
CA SER A 64 -2.33 -6.01 17.80
C SER A 64 -0.82 -6.09 17.95
N SER A 65 -0.11 -6.81 17.08
CA SER A 65 1.31 -7.13 17.34
C SER A 65 2.30 -6.30 16.55
N GLY A 66 1.91 -5.61 15.48
CA GLY A 66 2.91 -4.98 14.59
C GLY A 66 3.73 -6.00 13.78
N MET A 67 3.86 -7.23 14.27
CA MET A 67 4.68 -8.31 13.73
C MET A 67 4.21 -8.75 12.33
N CYS A 68 5.15 -8.82 11.41
CA CYS A 68 4.99 -9.51 10.13
C CYS A 68 5.85 -10.77 10.18
N CYS A 69 5.36 -11.88 9.62
CA CYS A 69 6.16 -13.09 9.51
C CYS A 69 6.75 -13.24 8.10
N PRO A 70 7.99 -13.75 7.97
CA PRO A 70 8.57 -14.08 6.67
C PRO A 70 7.74 -15.15 5.94
N PRO A 71 7.90 -15.29 4.62
CA PRO A 71 7.20 -16.31 3.83
C PRO A 71 7.49 -17.71 4.38
N GLY A 72 6.45 -18.55 4.43
CA GLY A 72 6.53 -19.90 5.02
C GLY A 72 6.42 -19.95 6.54
N PHE A 73 6.08 -18.83 7.20
CA PHE A 73 5.76 -18.77 8.61
C PHE A 73 4.31 -18.33 8.84
N ARG A 74 3.72 -18.79 9.95
CA ARG A 74 2.42 -18.38 10.46
C ARG A 74 2.56 -17.69 11.80
N CYS A 75 1.68 -16.74 12.04
CA CYS A 75 1.52 -16.09 13.33
C CYS A 75 0.97 -17.12 14.33
N ILE A 76 1.57 -17.18 15.50
CA ILE A 76 1.05 -17.92 16.66
C ILE A 76 0.69 -16.92 17.77
N ASP A 77 -0.26 -17.30 18.62
CA ASP A 77 -0.65 -16.50 19.79
C ASP A 77 0.60 -16.13 20.61
N GLY A 78 0.70 -14.85 20.98
CA GLY A 78 1.89 -14.30 21.65
C GLY A 78 2.88 -13.56 20.75
N GLY A 79 2.57 -13.34 19.46
CA GLY A 79 3.36 -12.48 18.58
C GLY A 79 4.59 -13.14 17.96
N ASN A 80 4.68 -14.47 18.02
CA ASN A 80 5.78 -15.24 17.44
C ASN A 80 5.43 -15.78 16.04
N CYS A 81 6.47 -16.08 15.26
CA CYS A 81 6.36 -16.71 13.95
C CYS A 81 6.74 -18.19 14.03
N ARG A 82 5.82 -19.08 13.68
CA ARG A 82 6.08 -20.53 13.58
C ARG A 82 6.19 -20.94 12.12
N ARG A 83 7.26 -21.67 11.78
CA ARG A 83 7.42 -22.23 10.43
C ARG A 83 6.25 -23.15 10.09
N LEU A 84 5.66 -22.95 8.93
CA LEU A 84 4.73 -23.90 8.35
C LEU A 84 5.54 -25.12 7.94
N ASN A 85 5.27 -26.27 8.58
CA ASN A 85 5.89 -27.51 8.19
C ASN A 85 5.14 -27.99 6.94
N ILE A 86 5.61 -27.56 5.76
CA ILE A 86 5.06 -27.95 4.47
C ILE A 86 5.54 -29.37 4.23
N THR A 87 4.90 -30.36 4.87
CA THR A 87 5.07 -31.76 4.49
C THR A 87 4.35 -31.93 3.16
N GLY A 88 5.13 -32.01 2.08
CA GLY A 88 4.67 -32.40 0.76
C GLY A 88 4.28 -33.87 0.71
#